data_AF-A0A2N5ZQD4-F1
#
_entry.id   AF-A0A2N5ZQD4-F1
#
_cell.length_a   1.000
_cell.length_b   1.000
_cell.length_c   1.000
_cell.angle_alpha   90.00
_cell.angle_beta   90.00
_cell.angle_gamma   90.00
#
_symmetry.space_group_name_H-M   'P 1'
#
loop_
_entity.id
_entity.type
_entity.pdbx_description
1 polymer ?
#
loop_
_entity_poly.entity_id
_entity_poly.type
_entity_poly.pdbx_seq_one_letter_code
_entity_poly.pdbx_strand_id
1 'polypeptide(L)' 'MELVYLRKYFQFLIKMKNNLNKIQPYLREVFYFLTAALFVFYILELIKPNIVIAYLNLAYLLIIWILVAIVIIVNNK' A
#
# COMPACT_ATOMS: atom_id res chain seq x y z
N MET A 1 38.54 16.08 2.11
CA MET A 1 37.80 15.48 0.97
C MET A 1 36.58 14.69 1.44
N GLU A 2 36.70 13.88 2.50
CA GLU A 2 35.64 13.00 3.03
C GLU A 2 34.35 13.71 3.49
N LEU A 3 34.46 14.90 4.09
CA LEU A 3 33.29 15.66 4.57
C LEU A 3 32.29 16.02 3.44
N VAL A 4 32.77 16.17 2.21
CA VAL A 4 31.93 16.47 1.05
C VAL A 4 31.09 15.26 0.64
N TYR A 5 31.62 14.05 0.77
CA TYR A 5 30.90 12.81 0.48
C TYR A 5 29.81 12.54 1.51
N LEU A 6 30.13 12.71 2.79
CA LEU A 6 29.16 12.62 3.89
C LEU A 6 27.97 13.57 3.69
N ARG A 7 28.23 14.82 3.29
CA ARG A 7 27.17 15.80 3.01
C ARG A 7 26.28 15.38 1.85
N LYS A 8 26.84 14.87 0.75
CA LYS A 8 26.06 14.37 -0.40
C LYS A 8 25.19 13.18 -0.02
N TYR A 9 25.75 12.23 0.74
CA TYR A 9 25.00 11.07 1.24
C TYR A 9 23.83 11.51 2.13
N PHE A 10 24.05 12.45 3.04
CA PHE A 10 23.00 12.97 3.91
C PHE A 10 21.87 13.67 3.13
N GLN A 11 22.21 14.46 2.10
CA GLN A 11 21.21 15.07 1.22
C GLN A 11 20.40 14.04 0.44
N PHE A 12 21.06 12.96 -0.02
CA PHE A 12 20.37 11.84 -0.68
C PHE A 12 19.36 11.17 0.26
N LEU A 13 19.74 10.89 1.51
CA LEU A 13 18.84 10.31 2.51
C LEU A 13 17.63 11.22 2.81
N ILE A 14 17.85 12.53 2.99
CA ILE A 14 16.77 13.49 3.20
C ILE A 14 15.81 13.50 2.01
N LYS A 15 16.34 13.50 0.78
CA LYS A 15 15.53 13.47 -0.44
C LYS A 15 14.67 12.21 -0.51
N MET A 16 15.22 11.04 -0.18
CA MET A 16 14.45 9.79 -0.14
C MET A 16 13.33 9.85 0.90
N LYS A 17 13.63 10.32 2.12
CA LYS A 17 12.62 10.46 3.18
C LYS A 17 11.48 11.40 2.76
N ASN A 18 11.78 12.52 2.13
CA ASN A 18 10.76 13.46 1.65
C ASN A 18 9.85 12.85 0.58
N ASN A 19 10.42 12.05 -0.34
CA ASN A 19 9.64 11.33 -1.34
C ASN A 19 8.70 10.30 -0.70
N LEU A 20 9.17 9.55 0.30
CA LEU A 20 8.34 8.59 1.04
C LEU A 20 7.16 9.28 1.73
N ASN A 21 7.41 10.42 2.39
CA ASN A 21 6.35 11.21 3.03
C ASN A 21 5.31 11.72 2.03
N LYS A 22 5.72 12.02 0.79
CA LYS A 22 4.81 12.45 -0.28
C LYS A 22 3.93 11.30 -0.79
N ILE A 23 4.42 10.05 -0.77
CA ILE A 23 3.70 8.87 -1.26
C ILE A 23 2.74 8.30 -0.21
N GLN A 24 3.05 8.49 1.08
CA GLN A 24 2.27 7.99 2.21
C GLN A 24 0.74 8.29 2.18
N PRO A 25 0.26 9.51 1.84
CA PRO A 25 -1.18 9.76 1.75
C PRO A 25 -1.86 8.92 0.66
N TYR A 26 -1.24 8.77 -0.51
CA TYR A 26 -1.77 7.95 -1.60
C TYR A 26 -1.86 6.47 -1.23
N LEU A 27 -0.84 5.95 -0.53
CA LEU A 27 -0.89 4.57 -0.03
C LEU A 27 -2.08 4.35 0.93
N ARG A 28 -2.39 5.35 1.76
CA ARG A 28 -3.53 5.30 2.67
C ARG A 28 -4.86 5.26 1.94
N GLU A 29 -5.01 6.07 0.89
CA GLU A 29 -6.20 6.06 0.03
C GLU A 29 -6.39 4.71 -0.67
N VAL A 30 -5.30 4.14 -1.22
CA VAL A 30 -5.34 2.80 -1.83
C VAL A 30 -5.75 1.74 -0.81
N PHE A 31 -5.26 1.82 0.43
CA PHE A 31 -5.65 0.89 1.49
C PHE A 31 -7.15 0.97 1.81
N TYR A 32 -7.71 2.19 1.93
CA TYR A 32 -9.14 2.35 2.17
C TYR A 32 -9.98 1.86 0.98
N PHE A 33 -9.54 2.15 -0.24
CA PHE A 33 -10.19 1.65 -1.45
C PHE A 33 -10.21 0.11 -1.49
N LEU A 34 -9.07 -0.53 -1.24
CA LEU A 34 -8.97 -1.99 -1.19
C LEU A 34 -9.83 -2.60 -0.08
N THR A 35 -9.93 -1.93 1.07
CA THR A 35 -10.80 -2.36 2.18
C THR A 35 -12.28 -2.32 1.78
N ALA A 36 -12.71 -1.23 1.16
CA ALA A 36 -14.08 -1.10 0.65
C ALA A 36 -14.38 -2.12 -0.45
N ALA A 37 -13.42 -2.33 -1.36
CA ALA A 37 -13.54 -3.33 -2.42
C ALA A 37 -13.68 -4.75 -1.85
N LEU A 38 -12.82 -5.13 -0.89
CA LEU A 38 -12.93 -6.43 -0.20
C LEU A 38 -14.29 -6.60 0.46
N PHE A 39 -14.80 -5.57 1.15
CA PHE A 39 -16.09 -5.64 1.81
C PHE A 39 -17.24 -5.83 0.81
N VAL A 40 -17.27 -5.04 -0.27
CA VAL A 40 -18.28 -5.13 -1.32
C VAL A 40 -18.24 -6.48 -2.03
N PHE A 41 -17.05 -6.94 -2.41
CA PHE A 41 -16.88 -8.22 -3.08
C PHE A 41 -17.21 -9.41 -2.18
N TYR A 42 -16.89 -9.34 -0.89
CA TYR A 42 -17.29 -10.35 0.08
C TYR A 42 -18.82 -10.42 0.21
N ILE A 43 -19.51 -9.29 0.30
CA ILE A 43 -20.98 -9.24 0.33
C ILE A 43 -21.59 -9.80 -0.97
N LEU A 44 -21.03 -9.43 -2.13
CA LEU A 44 -21.50 -9.93 -3.43
C LEU A 44 -21.36 -11.45 -3.53
N GLU A 45 -20.26 -12.00 -3.03
CA GLU A 45 -20.03 -13.46 -3.02
C GLU A 45 -21.04 -14.17 -2.11
N LEU A 46 -21.48 -13.55 -1.01
CA LEU A 46 -22.55 -14.08 -0.15
C LEU A 46 -23.93 -14.04 -0.82
N ILE A 47 -24.24 -12.99 -1.57
CA ILE A 47 -25.54 -12.84 -2.26
C ILE A 47 -25.62 -13.77 -3.47
N LYS A 48 -24.55 -13.82 -4.26
CA LYS A 48 -24.49 -14.66 -5.46
C LYS A 48 -23.10 -15.29 -5.59
N PRO A 49 -22.95 -16.53 -5.10
CA PRO A 49 -21.66 -17.22 -5.12
C PRO A 49 -21.18 -17.46 -6.55
N ASN A 50 -19.87 -17.56 -6.72
CA ASN A 50 -19.13 -17.74 -7.97
C ASN A 50 -19.19 -16.57 -8.96
N ILE A 51 -19.84 -15.44 -8.66
CA ILE A 51 -19.69 -14.25 -9.50
C ILE A 51 -18.31 -13.65 -9.30
N VAL A 52 -17.92 -13.38 -8.06
CA VAL A 52 -16.69 -12.62 -7.83
C VAL A 52 -15.50 -13.49 -8.16
N ILE A 53 -15.50 -14.76 -7.73
CA ILE A 53 -14.44 -15.73 -8.00
C ILE A 53 -14.21 -15.93 -9.51
N ALA A 54 -15.24 -15.82 -10.35
CA ALA A 54 -15.13 -15.99 -11.80
C ALA A 54 -14.39 -14.83 -12.51
N TYR A 55 -14.41 -13.62 -11.95
CA TYR A 55 -13.80 -12.43 -12.57
C TYR A 55 -12.60 -11.88 -11.81
N LEU A 56 -12.58 -12.04 -10.49
CA LEU A 56 -11.59 -11.44 -9.61
C LEU A 56 -11.37 -12.35 -8.39
N ASN A 57 -10.21 -12.99 -8.35
CA ASN A 57 -9.89 -13.86 -7.23
C ASN A 57 -9.68 -13.00 -5.95
N LEU A 58 -10.62 -13.12 -5.01
CA LEU A 58 -10.59 -12.48 -3.70
C LEU A 58 -9.28 -12.73 -2.95
N ALA A 59 -8.64 -13.89 -3.15
CA ALA A 59 -7.35 -14.19 -2.53
C ALA A 59 -6.24 -13.25 -3.03
N TYR A 60 -6.19 -12.94 -4.33
CA TYR A 60 -5.19 -11.99 -4.86
C TYR A 60 -5.46 -10.57 -4.35
N LEU A 61 -6.72 -10.16 -4.28
CA LEU A 61 -7.09 -8.85 -3.71
C LEU A 61 -6.69 -8.75 -2.24
N LEU A 62 -6.90 -9.82 -1.47
CA LEU A 62 -6.53 -9.91 -0.07
C LEU A 62 -5.00 -9.89 0.12
N ILE A 63 -4.24 -10.57 -0.73
CA ILE A 63 -2.76 -10.52 -0.72
C ILE A 63 -2.27 -9.08 -0.97
N ILE A 64 -2.80 -8.40 -1.98
CA ILE A 64 -2.44 -7.00 -2.28
C ILE A 64 -2.79 -6.09 -1.10
N TRP A 65 -3.97 -6.28 -0.51
CA TRP A 65 -4.39 -5.53 0.68
C TRP A 65 -3.44 -5.72 1.86
N ILE A 66 -3.01 -6.97 2.14
CA ILE A 66 -2.03 -7.26 3.21
C ILE A 66 -0.69 -6.58 2.93
N LEU A 67 -0.19 -6.65 1.69
CA LEU A 67 1.08 -6.00 1.34
C LEU A 67 1.04 -4.49 1.56
N VAL A 68 -0.05 -3.84 1.13
CA VAL A 68 -0.25 -2.39 1.37
C VAL A 68 -0.36 -2.09 2.87
N ALA A 69 -1.08 -2.92 3.63
CA ALA A 69 -1.20 -2.78 5.07
C ALA A 69 0.17 -2.83 5.77
N ILE A 70 1.02 -3.80 5.41
CA ILE A 70 2.36 -3.96 5.97
C ILE A 70 3.22 -2.72 5.68
N VAL A 71 3.23 -2.24 4.42
CA VAL A 71 4.00 -1.05 4.03
C VAL A 71 3.56 0.17 4.84
N ILE A 72 2.26 0.37 5.02
CA ILE A 72 1.74 1.47 5.83
C ILE A 72 2.16 1.32 7.29
N ILE A 73 2.00 0.15 7.90
CA ILE A 73 2.33 -0.07 9.32
C ILE A 73 3.82 0.16 9.58
N VAL A 74 4.70 -0.31 8.68
CA VAL A 74 6.15 -0.15 8.81
C VAL A 74 6.55 1.32 8.64
N ASN A 75 5.90 2.05 7.74
CA ASN A 75 6.24 3.45 7.43
C ASN A 75 5.52 4.48 8.32
N ASN A 76 4.60 4.04 9.18
CA ASN A 76 3.83 4.88 10.11
C ASN A 76 4.33 4.78 11.56
N LYS A 77 5.55 4.25 11.76
CA LYS A 77 6.37 4.41 12.97
C LYS A 77 7.33 5.59 12.78
#